data_AF-A0A954EMY5-F1
#
_entry.id   AF-A0A954EMY5-F1
#
_cell.length_a   1.000
_cell.length_b   1.000
_cell.length_c   1.000
_cell.angle_alpha   90.00
_cell.angle_beta   90.00
_cell.angle_gamma   90.00
#
_symmetry.space_group_name_H-M   'P 1'
#
loop_
_entity.id
_entity.type
_entity.pdbx_description
1 polymer ?
#
loop_
_entity_poly.entity_id
_entity_poly.type
_entity_poly.pdbx_seq_one_letter_code
_entity_poly.pdbx_strand_id
1 'polypeptide(L)'
;MRMIVLISSLLVSTAAWAQDVTQEVSVRQVQLPPISETTVIAVPLDTAVYETAATNLHDLRLLDRHEREVGYLVKQVTEKRTRTVPRTKSINDPTLDILESGGLSVRFSLRKEDEIPHTLNIRTPLSDFEHRVQLFGVVDGQEVELVDDVIFDYRRIMNLRRTTIKVPATEARAFHLLIETPKAEQELLLRELTREVRGGAETSSQEKYTVVRRPFRMDRIEMTADYVETEGRSPVEADYPVEIVSTKVDEENQATEIEIASHREPLTQLTFSINDKNFSRAVRLEVNDSTGARRRLVTETTLSSFSVGSIHEEKLEIHFPATREERYFVIISNGDSPPLEVAGVSAKGIVEHVYALVEPGDTMTLTYGVPDATRPNYDVKALQRALTTEQHIEVASLGPATRSEFHPAPEPFQWKDLWNNPMITIPVIAALVLLLGWGLFQATKRVQALEAGENGDKSSGSSASPN
;
A
#
# COMPACT_ATOMS: atom_id res chain seq x y z
N MET A 1 -61.69 10.91 55.79
CA MET A 1 -62.53 10.49 54.66
C MET A 1 -62.07 11.26 53.44
N ARG A 2 -61.80 10.55 52.35
CA ARG A 2 -61.21 11.02 51.07
C ARG A 2 -61.92 12.25 50.49
N MET A 3 -61.18 13.22 49.97
CA MET A 3 -61.62 13.99 48.80
C MET A 3 -60.43 14.20 47.88
N ILE A 4 -60.35 13.30 46.90
CA ILE A 4 -59.36 13.26 45.83
C ILE A 4 -59.72 14.40 44.88
N VAL A 5 -58.79 15.34 44.71
CA VAL A 5 -58.88 16.38 43.68
C VAL A 5 -58.55 15.71 42.34
N LEU A 6 -59.56 15.61 41.47
CA LEU A 6 -59.38 15.35 40.05
C LEU A 6 -58.59 16.51 39.43
N ILE A 7 -57.34 16.26 39.07
CA ILE A 7 -56.67 17.03 38.02
C ILE A 7 -56.56 16.08 36.83
N SER A 8 -57.47 16.30 35.88
CA SER A 8 -57.47 15.65 34.57
C SER A 8 -56.18 15.98 33.84
N SER A 9 -55.24 15.04 33.86
CA SER A 9 -54.09 15.01 32.97
C SER A 9 -54.58 14.83 31.54
N LEU A 10 -54.59 15.93 30.78
CA LEU A 10 -54.75 15.92 29.33
C LEU A 10 -53.48 15.29 28.73
N LEU A 11 -53.49 13.96 28.58
CA LEU A 11 -52.50 13.23 27.80
C LEU A 11 -52.76 13.58 26.33
N VAL A 12 -52.08 14.62 25.83
CA VAL A 12 -51.92 14.80 24.39
C VAL A 12 -50.94 13.71 23.95
N SER A 13 -51.49 12.57 23.55
CA SER A 13 -50.77 11.54 22.83
C SER A 13 -50.41 12.09 21.45
N THR A 14 -49.30 12.83 21.35
CA THR A 14 -48.61 12.96 20.07
C THR A 14 -48.00 11.60 19.77
N ALA A 15 -48.77 10.74 19.12
CA ALA A 15 -48.20 9.64 18.36
C ALA A 15 -47.27 10.30 17.33
N ALA A 16 -45.97 10.28 17.60
CA ALA A 16 -44.97 10.54 16.58
C ALA A 16 -45.16 9.44 15.55
N TRP A 17 -45.75 9.78 14.41
CA TRP A 17 -45.64 8.96 13.22
C TRP A 17 -44.16 9.03 12.83
N ALA A 18 -43.35 8.13 13.38
CA ALA A 18 -42.11 7.76 12.72
C ALA A 18 -42.56 7.19 11.38
N GLN A 19 -42.40 7.96 10.31
CA GLN A 19 -42.42 7.38 8.97
C GLN A 19 -41.25 6.39 8.97
N ASP A 20 -41.55 5.10 9.08
CA ASP A 20 -40.64 4.04 8.64
C ASP A 20 -40.37 4.33 7.17
N VAL A 21 -39.28 5.04 6.90
CA VAL A 21 -38.72 5.11 5.56
C VAL A 21 -38.06 3.75 5.37
N THR A 22 -38.81 2.80 4.83
CA THR A 22 -38.26 1.52 4.36
C THR A 22 -37.24 1.84 3.28
N GLN A 23 -35.95 1.82 3.65
CA GLN A 23 -34.86 1.94 2.70
C GLN A 23 -34.62 0.55 2.09
N GLU A 24 -34.64 0.47 0.76
CA GLU A 24 -34.26 -0.74 0.04
C GLU A 24 -32.75 -0.96 0.20
N VAL A 25 -32.36 -2.17 0.61
CA VAL A 25 -30.96 -2.55 0.81
C VAL A 25 -30.59 -3.70 -0.09
N SER A 26 -29.38 -3.61 -0.65
CA SER A 26 -28.79 -4.71 -1.41
C SER A 26 -28.22 -5.72 -0.43
N VAL A 27 -28.60 -6.98 -0.60
CA VAL A 27 -28.23 -8.11 0.24
C VAL A 27 -27.57 -9.19 -0.63
N ARG A 28 -26.40 -9.66 -0.21
CA ARG A 28 -25.61 -10.68 -0.93
C ARG A 28 -25.07 -11.72 0.02
N GLN A 29 -25.33 -12.99 -0.27
CA GLN A 29 -24.71 -14.11 0.44
C GLN A 29 -23.21 -14.17 0.12
N VAL A 30 -22.39 -14.28 1.15
CA VAL A 30 -20.95 -14.52 1.01
C VAL A 30 -20.73 -16.02 0.95
N GLN A 31 -20.22 -16.49 -0.18
CA GLN A 31 -19.87 -17.88 -0.42
C GLN A 31 -18.47 -18.12 0.14
N LEU A 32 -18.42 -18.72 1.32
CA LEU A 32 -17.18 -19.05 2.01
C LEU A 32 -16.56 -20.33 1.41
N PRO A 33 -15.22 -20.38 1.24
CA PRO A 33 -14.53 -21.62 0.97
C PRO A 33 -14.64 -22.60 2.16
N PRO A 34 -14.30 -23.89 1.99
CA PRO A 34 -14.30 -24.84 3.08
C PRO A 34 -13.23 -24.46 4.13
N ILE A 35 -13.67 -24.07 5.32
CA ILE A 35 -12.81 -23.58 6.41
C ILE A 35 -12.76 -24.62 7.53
N SER A 36 -11.55 -25.02 7.94
CA SER A 36 -11.31 -26.01 9.00
C SER A 36 -10.97 -25.42 10.37
N GLU A 37 -10.50 -24.17 10.40
CA GLU A 37 -10.13 -23.44 11.61
C GLU A 37 -10.46 -21.96 11.46
N THR A 38 -10.48 -21.21 12.56
CA THR A 38 -10.72 -19.76 12.50
C THR A 38 -9.69 -19.08 11.62
N THR A 39 -10.14 -18.44 10.54
CA THR A 39 -9.26 -17.84 9.53
C THR A 39 -9.73 -16.46 9.11
N VAL A 40 -8.87 -15.72 8.42
CA VAL A 40 -9.22 -14.47 7.77
C VAL A 40 -9.74 -14.78 6.38
N ILE A 41 -10.92 -14.27 6.06
CA ILE A 41 -11.41 -14.25 4.68
C ILE A 41 -11.21 -12.88 4.05
N ALA A 42 -11.10 -12.87 2.73
CA ALA A 42 -11.21 -11.69 1.90
C ALA A 42 -12.40 -11.84 0.96
N VAL A 43 -13.30 -10.87 0.98
CA VAL A 43 -14.47 -10.78 0.10
C VAL A 43 -14.20 -9.67 -0.91
N PRO A 44 -13.96 -10.00 -2.19
CA PRO A 44 -13.74 -8.99 -3.23
C PRO A 44 -14.97 -8.12 -3.44
N LEU A 45 -14.78 -6.80 -3.50
CA LEU A 45 -15.82 -5.86 -3.87
C LEU A 45 -15.87 -5.74 -5.40
N ASP A 46 -17.04 -6.00 -5.97
CA ASP A 46 -17.29 -5.95 -7.41
C ASP A 46 -18.07 -4.69 -7.81
N THR A 47 -18.25 -4.50 -9.12
CA THR A 47 -18.98 -3.38 -9.72
C THR A 47 -20.37 -3.18 -9.11
N ALA A 48 -21.12 -4.26 -8.84
CA ALA A 48 -22.46 -4.16 -8.26
C ALA A 48 -22.46 -3.61 -6.83
N VAL A 49 -21.39 -3.84 -6.06
CA VAL A 49 -21.22 -3.18 -4.75
C VAL A 49 -20.86 -1.71 -4.94
N TYR A 50 -19.88 -1.39 -5.80
CA TYR A 50 -19.42 -0.02 -5.99
C TYR A 50 -20.51 0.92 -6.52
N GLU A 51 -21.39 0.43 -7.39
CA GLU A 51 -22.48 1.19 -7.99
C GLU A 51 -23.46 1.70 -6.93
N THR A 52 -23.82 0.84 -5.96
CA THR A 52 -24.89 1.15 -4.99
C THR A 52 -24.35 1.67 -3.66
N ALA A 53 -23.20 1.18 -3.19
CA ALA A 53 -22.65 1.56 -1.89
C ALA A 53 -22.25 3.04 -1.84
N ALA A 54 -22.23 3.62 -0.64
CA ALA A 54 -21.78 4.99 -0.44
C ALA A 54 -20.31 5.17 -0.86
N THR A 55 -19.92 6.39 -1.26
CA THR A 55 -18.60 6.71 -1.85
C THR A 55 -17.39 6.29 -0.99
N ASN A 56 -17.54 6.27 0.33
CA ASN A 56 -16.50 5.85 1.28
C ASN A 56 -16.78 4.47 1.92
N LEU A 57 -17.74 3.71 1.39
CA LEU A 57 -18.13 2.36 1.84
C LEU A 57 -18.56 2.26 3.31
N HIS A 58 -19.00 3.38 3.91
CA HIS A 58 -19.42 3.41 5.32
C HIS A 58 -20.76 2.73 5.62
N ASP A 59 -21.53 2.45 4.57
CA ASP A 59 -22.84 1.81 4.60
C ASP A 59 -22.78 0.29 4.44
N LEU A 60 -21.59 -0.29 4.23
CA LEU A 60 -21.42 -1.74 4.21
C LEU A 60 -21.72 -2.32 5.59
N ARG A 61 -22.38 -3.48 5.64
CA ARG A 61 -22.50 -4.32 6.83
C ARG A 61 -22.26 -5.77 6.48
N LEU A 62 -21.59 -6.48 7.37
CA LEU A 62 -21.38 -7.91 7.26
C LEU A 62 -22.16 -8.57 8.40
N LEU A 63 -23.12 -9.42 8.07
CA LEU A 63 -24.03 -10.03 9.03
C LEU A 63 -23.77 -11.54 9.13
N ASP A 64 -23.84 -12.09 10.34
CA ASP A 64 -23.80 -13.54 10.56
C ASP A 64 -25.17 -14.20 10.27
N ARG A 65 -25.26 -15.52 10.49
CA ARG A 65 -26.50 -16.30 10.31
C ARG A 65 -27.68 -15.85 11.19
N HIS A 66 -27.42 -15.07 12.25
CA HIS A 66 -28.42 -14.53 13.17
C HIS A 66 -28.63 -13.03 12.96
N GLU A 67 -28.22 -12.49 11.81
CA GLU A 67 -28.32 -11.07 11.46
C GLU A 67 -27.54 -10.13 12.38
N ARG A 68 -26.51 -10.64 13.06
CA ARG A 68 -25.64 -9.84 13.92
C ARG A 68 -24.46 -9.31 13.11
N GLU A 69 -24.13 -8.03 13.30
CA GLU A 69 -22.98 -7.43 12.64
C GLU A 69 -21.66 -8.09 13.10
N VAL A 70 -20.85 -8.48 12.11
CA VAL A 70 -19.50 -9.01 12.27
C VAL A 70 -18.49 -7.92 11.95
N GLY A 71 -17.49 -7.76 12.81
CA GLY A 71 -16.44 -6.77 12.60
C GLY A 71 -15.60 -7.07 11.35
N TYR A 72 -15.48 -6.08 10.48
CA TYR A 72 -14.75 -6.20 9.22
C TYR A 72 -13.81 -5.01 8.97
N LEU A 73 -12.91 -5.16 8.00
CA LEU A 73 -12.05 -4.09 7.48
C LEU A 73 -12.12 -4.05 5.96
N VAL A 74 -12.37 -2.86 5.40
CA VAL A 74 -12.14 -2.63 3.97
C VAL A 74 -10.69 -2.20 3.78
N LYS A 75 -9.97 -2.88 2.89
CA LYS A 75 -8.62 -2.50 2.50
C LYS A 75 -8.39 -2.73 1.01
N GLN A 76 -7.54 -1.87 0.45
CA GLN A 76 -6.94 -2.08 -0.86
C GLN A 76 -6.07 -3.33 -0.84
N VAL A 77 -6.20 -4.14 -1.88
CA VAL A 77 -5.33 -5.29 -2.12
C VAL A 77 -3.97 -4.77 -2.53
N THR A 78 -2.91 -5.33 -1.96
CA THR A 78 -1.54 -4.94 -2.28
C THR A 78 -0.67 -6.15 -2.54
N GLU A 79 0.17 -6.07 -3.56
CA GLU A 79 1.13 -7.12 -3.95
C GLU A 79 2.56 -6.68 -3.67
N LYS A 80 3.45 -7.66 -3.43
CA LYS A 80 4.88 -7.40 -3.22
C LYS A 80 5.51 -7.05 -4.57
N ARG A 81 5.99 -5.82 -4.71
CA ARG A 81 6.75 -5.41 -5.87
C ARG A 81 8.21 -5.81 -5.65
N THR A 82 8.70 -6.73 -6.47
CA THR A 82 10.10 -7.13 -6.45
C THR A 82 10.85 -6.50 -7.62
N ARG A 83 12.12 -6.20 -7.39
CA ARG A 83 13.02 -5.71 -8.42
C ARG A 83 14.33 -6.46 -8.33
N THR A 84 14.79 -6.94 -9.47
CA THR A 84 16.12 -7.50 -9.61
C THR A 84 17.14 -6.36 -9.67
N VAL A 85 18.06 -6.33 -8.71
CA VAL A 85 19.11 -5.32 -8.63
C VAL A 85 20.49 -5.98 -8.63
N PRO A 86 21.43 -5.53 -9.49
CA PRO A 86 22.79 -6.02 -9.45
C PRO A 86 23.48 -5.47 -8.21
N ARG A 87 24.03 -6.35 -7.37
CA ARG A 87 24.84 -5.95 -6.20
C ARG A 87 26.23 -6.53 -6.32
N THR A 88 27.21 -5.70 -5.97
CA THR A 88 28.61 -6.11 -5.91
C THR A 88 29.04 -6.26 -4.46
N LYS A 89 29.56 -7.44 -4.10
CA LYS A 89 30.09 -7.75 -2.77
C LYS A 89 31.51 -8.29 -2.89
N SER A 90 32.33 -8.15 -1.85
CA SER A 90 33.61 -8.87 -1.80
C SER A 90 33.39 -10.34 -1.48
N ILE A 91 34.25 -11.22 -1.99
CA ILE A 91 34.20 -12.65 -1.64
C ILE A 91 34.41 -12.86 -0.14
N ASN A 92 33.73 -13.86 0.42
CA ASN A 92 33.82 -14.19 1.83
C ASN A 92 34.98 -15.15 2.08
N ASP A 93 35.82 -14.83 3.07
CA ASP A 93 36.84 -15.70 3.67
C ASP A 93 37.69 -16.51 2.67
N PRO A 94 38.38 -15.87 1.71
CA PRO A 94 39.18 -16.59 0.72
C PRO A 94 40.40 -17.29 1.34
N THR A 95 40.65 -18.52 0.90
CA THR A 95 41.93 -19.21 1.12
C THR A 95 42.86 -18.94 -0.07
N LEU A 96 44.11 -18.60 0.21
CA LEU A 96 45.09 -18.15 -0.78
C LEU A 96 46.35 -19.01 -0.72
N ASP A 97 46.75 -19.55 -1.87
CA ASP A 97 47.98 -20.34 -2.03
C ASP A 97 48.83 -19.79 -3.19
N ILE A 98 50.15 -19.76 -3.02
CA ILE A 98 51.08 -19.35 -4.07
C ILE A 98 51.50 -20.58 -4.87
N LEU A 99 51.34 -20.53 -6.19
CA LEU A 99 51.73 -21.62 -7.09
C LEU A 99 53.26 -21.63 -7.29
N GLU A 100 53.86 -22.78 -7.58
CA GLU A 100 55.30 -22.91 -7.87
C GLU A 100 55.75 -22.05 -9.06
N SER A 101 54.83 -21.78 -9.98
CA SER A 101 55.05 -20.86 -11.12
C SER A 101 55.20 -19.39 -10.71
N GLY A 102 54.78 -19.02 -9.49
CA GLY A 102 54.63 -17.63 -9.03
C GLY A 102 53.22 -17.06 -9.23
N GLY A 103 52.29 -17.89 -9.73
CA GLY A 103 50.85 -17.57 -9.79
C GLY A 103 50.14 -17.65 -8.43
N LEU A 104 48.83 -17.42 -8.43
CA LEU A 104 47.97 -17.40 -7.25
C LEU A 104 46.80 -18.39 -7.41
N SER A 105 46.52 -19.17 -6.38
CA SER A 105 45.30 -19.95 -6.23
C SER A 105 44.42 -19.33 -5.14
N VAL A 106 43.12 -19.17 -5.44
CA VAL A 106 42.13 -18.59 -4.53
C VAL A 106 40.94 -19.54 -4.43
N ARG A 107 40.59 -19.98 -3.23
CA ARG A 107 39.38 -20.79 -2.97
C ARG A 107 38.40 -20.02 -2.11
N PHE A 108 37.13 -20.00 -2.49
CA PHE A 108 36.08 -19.31 -1.73
C PHE A 108 34.70 -19.97 -1.91
N SER A 109 33.80 -19.71 -0.98
CA SER A 109 32.43 -20.25 -0.98
C SER A 109 31.38 -19.16 -0.76
N LEU A 110 30.21 -19.33 -1.38
CA LEU A 110 29.06 -18.45 -1.23
C LEU A 110 28.27 -18.82 0.03
N ARG A 111 27.82 -17.81 0.80
CA ARG A 111 26.91 -18.03 1.94
C ARG A 111 25.53 -18.39 1.44
N LYS A 112 24.66 -18.97 2.27
CA LYS A 112 23.32 -19.43 1.85
C LYS A 112 22.47 -18.32 1.20
N GLU A 113 22.63 -17.09 1.68
CA GLU A 113 21.94 -15.88 1.23
C GLU A 113 22.55 -15.20 0.00
N ASP A 114 23.73 -15.64 -0.47
CA ASP A 114 24.38 -15.06 -1.63
C ASP A 114 23.89 -15.70 -2.93
N GLU A 115 23.63 -14.88 -3.94
CA GLU A 115 23.28 -15.32 -5.28
C GLU A 115 24.53 -15.71 -6.08
N ILE A 116 24.36 -16.55 -7.09
CA ILE A 116 25.47 -17.00 -7.94
C ILE A 116 25.91 -15.81 -8.79
N PRO A 117 27.20 -15.42 -8.73
CA PRO A 117 27.65 -14.24 -9.45
C PRO A 117 27.69 -14.50 -10.94
N HIS A 118 27.30 -13.50 -11.73
CA HIS A 118 27.49 -13.49 -13.19
C HIS A 118 28.84 -12.86 -13.57
N THR A 119 29.47 -12.11 -12.65
CA THR A 119 30.83 -11.59 -12.85
C THR A 119 31.68 -11.64 -11.58
N LEU A 120 32.98 -11.87 -11.78
CA LEU A 120 34.02 -11.71 -10.77
C LEU A 120 34.99 -10.63 -11.24
N ASN A 121 35.24 -9.62 -10.41
CA ASN A 121 36.17 -8.54 -10.67
C ASN A 121 37.38 -8.64 -9.73
N ILE A 122 38.55 -8.84 -10.32
CA ILE A 122 39.82 -8.94 -9.63
C ILE A 122 40.37 -7.52 -9.42
N ARG A 123 40.29 -7.01 -8.19
CA ARG A 123 40.89 -5.71 -7.86
C ARG A 123 42.37 -5.92 -7.60
N THR A 124 43.19 -5.39 -8.50
CA THR A 124 44.65 -5.43 -8.39
C THR A 124 45.25 -4.03 -8.55
N PRO A 125 46.29 -3.70 -7.76
CA PRO A 125 47.04 -2.45 -7.92
C PRO A 125 48.08 -2.55 -9.04
N LEU A 126 48.27 -3.73 -9.63
CA LEU A 126 49.22 -3.94 -10.72
C LEU A 126 48.77 -3.18 -11.98
N SER A 127 49.76 -2.77 -12.77
CA SER A 127 49.62 -2.22 -14.11
C SER A 127 50.51 -3.00 -15.06
N ASP A 128 50.23 -2.92 -16.36
CA ASP A 128 51.05 -3.52 -17.42
C ASP A 128 51.26 -5.03 -17.25
N PHE A 129 50.16 -5.76 -17.12
CA PHE A 129 50.16 -7.19 -16.90
C PHE A 129 49.26 -7.92 -17.89
N GLU A 130 49.53 -9.21 -18.07
CA GLU A 130 48.67 -10.16 -18.76
C GLU A 130 48.78 -11.48 -18.01
N HIS A 131 47.66 -12.00 -17.51
CA HIS A 131 47.59 -13.23 -16.73
C HIS A 131 46.44 -14.09 -17.21
N ARG A 132 46.72 -15.37 -17.44
CA ARG A 132 45.67 -16.37 -17.67
C ARG A 132 44.96 -16.65 -16.34
N VAL A 133 43.64 -16.72 -16.40
CA VAL A 133 42.77 -17.00 -15.27
C VAL A 133 41.87 -18.18 -15.58
N GLN A 134 41.81 -19.13 -14.66
CA GLN A 134 40.90 -20.27 -14.76
C GLN A 134 40.00 -20.30 -13.53
N LEU A 135 38.69 -20.40 -13.74
CA LEU A 135 37.70 -20.52 -12.68
C LEU A 135 37.10 -21.92 -12.72
N PHE A 136 37.17 -22.63 -11.61
CA PHE A 136 36.51 -23.91 -11.39
C PHE A 136 35.37 -23.73 -10.39
N GLY A 137 34.25 -24.40 -10.62
CA GLY A 137 33.15 -24.53 -9.68
C GLY A 137 33.09 -25.96 -9.15
N VAL A 138 32.83 -26.13 -7.85
CA VAL A 138 32.62 -27.45 -7.25
C VAL A 138 31.13 -27.81 -7.32
N VAL A 139 30.80 -28.84 -8.09
CA VAL A 139 29.45 -29.41 -8.23
C VAL A 139 29.53 -30.88 -7.82
N ASP A 140 28.67 -31.30 -6.91
CA ASP A 140 28.66 -32.68 -6.37
C ASP A 140 30.04 -33.17 -5.86
N GLY A 141 30.85 -32.26 -5.33
CA GLY A 141 32.20 -32.56 -4.83
C GLY A 141 33.26 -32.71 -5.91
N GLN A 142 32.94 -32.51 -7.19
CA GLN A 142 33.88 -32.51 -8.31
C GLN A 142 34.16 -31.08 -8.78
N GLU A 143 35.44 -30.77 -9.05
CA GLU A 143 35.81 -29.50 -9.69
C GLU A 143 35.51 -29.56 -11.19
N VAL A 144 34.68 -28.62 -11.66
CA VAL A 144 34.31 -28.42 -13.07
C VAL A 144 34.87 -27.09 -13.53
N GLU A 145 35.59 -27.06 -14.65
CA GLU A 145 36.06 -25.81 -15.25
C GLU A 145 34.88 -24.99 -15.78
N LEU A 146 34.74 -23.76 -15.30
CA LEU A 146 33.70 -22.82 -15.70
C LEU A 146 34.23 -21.77 -16.68
N VAL A 147 35.47 -21.31 -16.48
CA VAL A 147 36.07 -20.25 -17.27
C VAL A 147 37.56 -20.51 -17.47
N ASP A 148 38.04 -20.25 -18.68
CA ASP A 148 39.46 -20.10 -19.03
C ASP A 148 39.57 -18.81 -19.87
N ASP A 149 40.17 -17.76 -19.30
CA ASP A 149 40.24 -16.43 -19.90
C ASP A 149 41.56 -15.73 -19.53
N VAL A 150 41.74 -14.49 -19.97
CA VAL A 150 42.92 -13.66 -19.69
C VAL A 150 42.49 -12.33 -19.09
N ILE A 151 43.07 -11.97 -17.95
CA ILE A 151 43.02 -10.60 -17.42
C ILE A 151 44.25 -9.83 -17.88
N PHE A 152 44.08 -8.55 -18.19
CA PHE A 152 45.17 -7.74 -18.70
C PHE A 152 45.00 -6.26 -18.39
N ASP A 153 46.13 -5.57 -18.44
CA ASP A 153 46.25 -4.12 -18.41
C ASP A 153 47.32 -3.73 -19.43
N TYR A 154 46.92 -3.09 -20.53
CA TYR A 154 47.83 -2.66 -21.59
C TYR A 154 48.01 -1.14 -21.62
N ARG A 155 47.80 -0.44 -20.49
CA ARG A 155 47.84 1.02 -20.42
C ARG A 155 49.14 1.64 -20.94
N ARG A 156 50.26 0.91 -20.94
CA ARG A 156 51.50 1.33 -21.63
C ARG A 156 51.38 1.48 -23.15
N ILE A 157 50.52 0.71 -23.80
CA ILE A 157 50.33 0.71 -25.27
C ILE A 157 49.06 1.49 -25.65
N MET A 158 47.95 1.23 -24.97
CA MET A 158 46.65 1.88 -25.19
C MET A 158 45.77 1.74 -23.95
N ASN A 159 44.78 2.61 -23.77
CA ASN A 159 43.93 2.61 -22.58
C ASN A 159 42.92 1.44 -22.58
N LEU A 160 43.44 0.21 -22.44
CA LEU A 160 42.70 -1.04 -22.36
C LEU A 160 43.04 -1.77 -21.06
N ARG A 161 42.00 -2.13 -20.30
CA ARG A 161 42.12 -2.90 -19.08
C ARG A 161 40.91 -3.82 -18.92
N ARG A 162 41.15 -5.09 -18.62
CA ARG A 162 40.11 -6.07 -18.27
C ARG A 162 40.55 -6.86 -17.05
N THR A 163 39.84 -6.67 -15.95
CA THR A 163 40.03 -7.40 -14.70
C THR A 163 38.78 -8.18 -14.29
N THR A 164 37.80 -8.26 -15.19
CA THR A 164 36.50 -8.90 -14.93
C THR A 164 36.40 -10.20 -15.72
N ILE A 165 35.97 -11.24 -15.02
CA ILE A 165 35.69 -12.58 -15.53
C ILE A 165 34.16 -12.73 -15.55
N LYS A 166 33.60 -13.21 -16.67
CA LYS A 166 32.17 -13.56 -16.75
C LYS A 166 32.00 -15.00 -16.29
N VAL A 167 31.11 -15.23 -15.34
CA VAL A 167 30.81 -16.56 -14.81
C VAL A 167 29.58 -17.09 -15.53
N PRO A 168 29.63 -18.29 -16.14
CA PRO A 168 28.46 -18.90 -16.75
C PRO A 168 27.44 -19.35 -15.69
N ALA A 169 26.20 -19.59 -16.11
CA ALA A 169 25.20 -20.18 -15.23
C ALA A 169 25.68 -21.54 -14.70
N THR A 170 25.63 -21.70 -13.38
CA THR A 170 26.12 -22.89 -12.66
C THR A 170 25.31 -23.08 -11.38
N GLU A 171 25.38 -24.26 -10.78
CA GLU A 171 24.85 -24.54 -9.44
C GLU A 171 25.97 -24.54 -8.37
N ALA A 172 27.22 -24.36 -8.79
CA ALA A 172 28.37 -24.35 -7.90
C ALA A 172 28.28 -23.21 -6.88
N ARG A 173 28.48 -23.55 -5.59
CA ARG A 173 28.58 -22.57 -4.49
C ARG A 173 29.99 -22.43 -3.93
N ALA A 174 30.91 -23.30 -4.32
CA ALA A 174 32.32 -23.21 -3.99
C ALA A 174 33.11 -23.07 -5.29
N PHE A 175 34.10 -22.17 -5.26
CA PHE A 175 34.87 -21.77 -6.43
C PHE A 175 36.35 -21.86 -6.13
N HIS A 176 37.11 -22.20 -7.16
CA HIS A 176 38.57 -22.23 -7.14
C HIS A 176 39.07 -21.45 -8.37
N LEU A 177 39.74 -20.33 -8.12
CA LEU A 177 40.30 -19.44 -9.13
C LEU A 177 41.81 -19.61 -9.17
N LEU A 178 42.36 -19.90 -10.35
CA LEU A 178 43.79 -19.92 -10.63
C LEU A 178 44.17 -18.69 -11.46
N ILE A 179 45.25 -18.00 -11.07
CA ILE A 179 45.83 -16.87 -11.79
C ILE A 179 47.29 -17.22 -12.10
N GLU A 180 47.59 -17.49 -13.37
CA GLU A 180 48.92 -17.88 -13.80
C GLU A 180 49.79 -16.68 -14.17
N THR A 181 51.07 -16.72 -13.82
CA THR A 181 52.06 -15.76 -14.29
C THR A 181 52.62 -16.21 -15.65
N PRO A 182 52.75 -15.32 -16.64
CA PRO A 182 53.38 -15.67 -17.91
C PRO A 182 54.83 -16.11 -17.67
N LYS A 183 55.29 -17.14 -18.39
CA LYS A 183 56.66 -17.64 -18.28
C LYS A 183 57.65 -16.53 -18.65
N ALA A 184 58.66 -16.33 -17.80
CA ALA A 184 59.70 -15.31 -17.87
C ALA A 184 60.56 -15.27 -19.16
N GLU A 185 60.32 -16.15 -20.15
CA GLU A 185 61.04 -16.15 -21.42
C GLU A 185 60.83 -14.87 -22.24
N GLN A 186 59.70 -14.16 -22.06
CA GLN A 186 59.46 -12.86 -22.71
C GLN A 186 60.25 -11.69 -22.10
N GLU A 187 60.67 -11.75 -20.82
CA GLU A 187 61.50 -10.70 -20.20
C GLU A 187 62.98 -10.82 -20.60
N LEU A 188 63.46 -12.04 -20.88
CA LEU A 188 64.86 -12.29 -21.27
C LEU A 188 65.16 -11.80 -22.69
N LEU A 189 64.17 -11.78 -23.59
CA LEU A 189 64.35 -11.36 -24.99
C LEU A 189 64.68 -9.86 -25.15
N LEU A 190 64.49 -9.05 -24.10
CA LEU A 190 64.75 -7.60 -24.08
C LEU A 190 66.13 -7.23 -23.53
N ARG A 191 66.96 -8.20 -23.11
CA ARG A 191 68.20 -7.95 -22.37
C ARG A 191 69.51 -8.44 -22.98
N GLU A 192 69.52 -8.84 -24.25
CA GLU A 192 70.78 -9.06 -24.96
C GLU A 192 71.00 -8.00 -26.04
N LEU A 193 71.88 -7.03 -25.76
CA LEU A 193 72.86 -6.48 -26.72
C LEU A 193 73.59 -5.27 -26.11
N THR A 194 74.63 -5.51 -25.32
CA THR A 194 75.75 -4.57 -25.28
C THR A 194 77.05 -5.34 -25.13
N ARG A 195 77.62 -5.74 -26.27
CA ARG A 195 78.95 -6.34 -26.34
C ARG A 195 79.96 -5.22 -26.55
N GLU A 196 80.59 -4.74 -25.49
CA GLU A 196 81.73 -3.84 -25.61
C GLU A 196 83.00 -4.68 -25.75
N VAL A 197 83.48 -4.83 -26.99
CA VAL A 197 84.79 -5.46 -27.25
C VAL A 197 85.86 -4.39 -27.16
N ARG A 198 86.68 -4.44 -26.11
CA ARG A 198 87.96 -3.73 -26.09
C ARG A 198 89.06 -4.62 -25.51
N GLY A 199 89.93 -5.10 -26.39
CA GLY A 199 91.30 -5.50 -26.06
C GLY A 199 91.49 -6.76 -25.20
N GLY A 200 91.32 -7.94 -25.82
CA GLY A 200 92.32 -9.02 -25.68
C GLY A 200 92.33 -9.90 -24.42
N ALA A 201 91.32 -9.91 -23.56
CA ALA A 201 91.18 -10.95 -22.53
C ALA A 201 89.72 -11.34 -22.34
N GLU A 202 89.36 -12.57 -22.76
CA GLU A 202 88.09 -13.19 -22.41
C GLU A 202 88.05 -13.40 -20.89
N THR A 203 87.24 -12.61 -20.19
CA THR A 203 86.87 -12.94 -18.81
C THR A 203 85.44 -13.45 -18.86
N SER A 204 85.30 -14.75 -18.61
CA SER A 204 84.04 -15.43 -18.36
C SER A 204 83.16 -14.60 -17.43
N SER A 205 82.01 -14.15 -17.92
CA SER A 205 80.96 -13.54 -17.10
C SER A 205 79.83 -14.54 -16.96
N GLN A 206 79.76 -15.22 -15.82
CA GLN A 206 78.57 -15.93 -15.40
C GLN A 206 77.61 -14.90 -14.76
N GLU A 207 76.76 -14.29 -15.57
CA GLU A 207 75.61 -13.55 -15.05
C GLU A 207 74.57 -14.56 -14.55
N LYS A 208 74.63 -14.84 -13.25
CA LYS A 208 73.61 -15.63 -12.56
C LYS A 208 72.40 -14.73 -12.31
N TYR A 209 71.47 -14.70 -13.26
CA TYR A 209 70.21 -13.98 -13.12
C TYR A 209 69.30 -14.68 -12.11
N THR A 210 69.19 -14.12 -10.90
CA THR A 210 68.09 -14.45 -9.99
C THR A 210 66.84 -13.74 -10.50
N VAL A 211 66.00 -14.46 -11.25
CA VAL A 211 64.65 -13.99 -11.58
C VAL A 211 63.87 -13.91 -10.27
N VAL A 212 63.75 -12.71 -9.71
CA VAL A 212 62.92 -12.46 -8.52
C VAL A 212 61.46 -12.49 -8.96
N ARG A 213 60.85 -13.68 -8.95
CA ARG A 213 59.41 -13.83 -9.19
C ARG A 213 58.66 -13.18 -8.03
N ARG A 214 58.01 -12.05 -8.29
CA ARG A 214 57.08 -11.45 -7.33
C ARG A 214 55.70 -12.09 -7.56
N PRO A 215 55.04 -12.62 -6.52
CA PRO A 215 53.71 -13.20 -6.69
C PRO A 215 52.72 -12.14 -7.15
N PHE A 216 51.73 -12.56 -7.95
CA PHE A 216 50.65 -11.69 -8.39
C PHE A 216 49.96 -11.06 -7.17
N ARG A 217 49.92 -9.72 -7.11
CA ARG A 217 49.28 -8.98 -6.02
C ARG A 217 47.84 -8.64 -6.40
N MET A 218 46.92 -8.97 -5.50
CA MET A 218 45.51 -8.63 -5.59
C MET A 218 45.07 -8.01 -4.26
N ASP A 219 44.19 -7.01 -4.31
CA ASP A 219 43.60 -6.39 -3.14
C ASP A 219 42.35 -7.14 -2.67
N ARG A 220 41.46 -7.50 -3.61
CA ARG A 220 40.24 -8.30 -3.34
C ARG A 220 39.63 -8.87 -4.62
N ILE A 221 38.73 -9.83 -4.48
CA ILE A 221 37.80 -10.24 -5.54
C ILE A 221 36.42 -9.71 -5.16
N GLU A 222 35.79 -9.02 -6.10
CA GLU A 222 34.41 -8.57 -6.03
C GLU A 222 33.55 -9.48 -6.90
N MET A 223 32.41 -9.92 -6.38
CA MET A 223 31.42 -10.69 -7.11
C MET A 223 30.21 -9.80 -7.37
N THR A 224 29.66 -9.82 -8.58
CA THR A 224 28.39 -9.16 -8.90
C THR A 224 27.36 -10.22 -9.25
N ALA A 225 26.25 -10.18 -8.53
CA ALA A 225 25.10 -11.05 -8.72
C ALA A 225 23.81 -10.22 -8.70
N ASP A 226 22.76 -10.77 -9.29
CA ASP A 226 21.44 -10.16 -9.32
C ASP A 226 20.65 -10.62 -8.10
N TYR A 227 20.23 -9.69 -7.25
CA TYR A 227 19.44 -9.98 -6.07
C TYR A 227 18.00 -9.50 -6.26
N VAL A 228 17.03 -10.30 -5.83
CA VAL A 228 15.64 -9.90 -5.79
C VAL A 228 15.40 -9.09 -4.52
N GLU A 229 15.18 -7.78 -4.67
CA GLU A 229 14.82 -6.89 -3.58
C GLU A 229 13.32 -6.61 -3.60
N THR A 230 12.67 -6.66 -2.43
CA THR A 230 11.27 -6.22 -2.30
C THR A 230 11.26 -4.71 -2.12
N GLU A 231 10.89 -3.96 -3.16
CA GLU A 231 10.80 -2.48 -3.11
C GLU A 231 9.63 -2.00 -2.23
N GLY A 232 8.67 -2.87 -1.94
CA GLY A 232 7.54 -2.57 -1.08
C GLY A 232 6.28 -3.31 -1.50
N ARG A 233 5.13 -2.76 -1.13
CA ARG A 233 3.83 -3.23 -1.59
C ARG A 233 3.17 -2.17 -2.47
N SER A 234 2.64 -2.55 -3.62
CA SER A 234 1.87 -1.68 -4.50
C SER A 234 0.40 -2.10 -4.51
N PRO A 235 -0.56 -1.16 -4.66
CA PRO A 235 -1.95 -1.51 -4.89
C PRO A 235 -2.10 -2.42 -6.12
N VAL A 236 -2.95 -3.43 -6.01
CA VAL A 236 -3.39 -4.23 -7.15
C VAL A 236 -4.44 -3.42 -7.89
N GLU A 237 -4.26 -3.28 -9.19
CA GLU A 237 -5.20 -2.60 -10.08
C GLU A 237 -5.93 -3.62 -10.96
N ALA A 238 -7.17 -3.31 -11.30
CA ALA A 238 -7.98 -4.06 -12.25
C ALA A 238 -8.53 -3.13 -13.33
N ASP A 239 -8.80 -3.68 -14.51
CA ASP A 239 -9.51 -2.97 -15.57
C ASP A 239 -11.00 -2.89 -15.21
N TYR A 240 -11.57 -1.69 -15.35
CA TYR A 240 -12.98 -1.43 -15.10
C TYR A 240 -13.68 -0.93 -16.37
N PRO A 241 -14.95 -1.34 -16.59
CA PRO A 241 -15.71 -0.90 -17.74
C PRO A 241 -15.98 0.61 -17.65
N VAL A 242 -15.69 1.32 -18.73
CA VAL A 242 -16.02 2.73 -18.92
C VAL A 242 -16.49 2.94 -20.35
N GLU A 243 -17.39 3.90 -20.53
CA GLU A 243 -17.98 4.20 -21.83
C GLU A 243 -17.93 5.70 -22.12
N ILE A 244 -17.60 6.07 -23.35
CA ILE A 244 -17.74 7.46 -23.81
C ILE A 244 -19.23 7.70 -24.06
N VAL A 245 -19.84 8.55 -23.25
CA VAL A 245 -21.25 8.93 -23.34
C VAL A 245 -21.45 9.98 -24.41
N SER A 246 -20.60 11.01 -24.38
CA SER A 246 -20.70 12.13 -25.29
C SER A 246 -19.33 12.75 -25.54
N THR A 247 -19.19 13.39 -26.71
CA THR A 247 -18.03 14.21 -27.06
C THR A 247 -18.56 15.49 -27.66
N LYS A 248 -18.25 16.62 -27.05
CA LYS A 248 -18.71 17.95 -27.45
C LYS A 248 -17.51 18.84 -27.70
N VAL A 249 -17.47 19.44 -28.88
CA VAL A 249 -16.50 20.49 -29.20
C VAL A 249 -17.08 21.83 -28.76
N ASP A 250 -16.34 22.53 -27.91
CA ASP A 250 -16.61 23.90 -27.48
C ASP A 250 -15.70 24.84 -28.26
N GLU A 251 -16.24 25.43 -29.33
CA GLU A 251 -15.50 26.37 -30.18
C GLU A 251 -15.18 27.68 -29.46
N GLU A 252 -16.00 28.12 -28.51
CA GLU A 252 -15.80 29.36 -27.76
C GLU A 252 -14.59 29.25 -26.83
N ASN A 253 -14.49 28.11 -26.12
CA ASN A 253 -13.38 27.83 -25.21
C ASN A 253 -12.21 27.10 -25.88
N GLN A 254 -12.27 26.86 -27.20
CA GLN A 254 -11.28 26.09 -27.96
C GLN A 254 -10.93 24.75 -27.27
N ALA A 255 -11.96 24.00 -26.86
CA ALA A 255 -11.80 22.78 -26.08
C ALA A 255 -12.71 21.65 -26.58
N THR A 256 -12.33 20.42 -26.31
CA THR A 256 -13.19 19.24 -26.48
C THR A 256 -13.51 18.68 -25.11
N GLU A 257 -14.79 18.56 -24.79
CA GLU A 257 -15.28 17.88 -23.59
C GLU A 257 -15.71 16.46 -23.94
N ILE A 258 -15.19 15.48 -23.22
CA ILE A 258 -15.54 14.07 -23.34
C ILE A 258 -16.16 13.65 -22.01
N GLU A 259 -17.40 13.16 -22.06
CA GLU A 259 -18.09 12.61 -20.90
C GLU A 259 -17.92 11.09 -20.89
N ILE A 260 -17.44 10.56 -19.78
CA ILE A 260 -17.19 9.13 -19.56
C ILE A 260 -18.07 8.65 -18.42
N ALA A 261 -18.82 7.58 -18.65
CA ALA A 261 -19.61 6.88 -17.63
C ALA A 261 -18.82 5.72 -17.00
N SER A 262 -19.03 5.51 -15.71
CA SER A 262 -18.52 4.41 -14.88
C SER A 262 -19.62 3.97 -13.92
N HIS A 263 -19.48 2.77 -13.34
CA HIS A 263 -20.33 2.27 -12.26
C HIS A 263 -19.76 2.59 -10.87
N ARG A 264 -19.07 3.73 -10.73
CA ARG A 264 -18.49 4.25 -9.47
C ARG A 264 -17.38 3.38 -8.88
N GLU A 265 -16.71 2.60 -9.70
CA GLU A 265 -15.50 1.87 -9.31
C GLU A 265 -14.39 2.86 -8.90
N PRO A 266 -13.46 2.47 -8.02
CA PRO A 266 -12.42 3.36 -7.53
C PRO A 266 -11.31 3.56 -8.57
N LEU A 267 -11.62 4.29 -9.64
CA LEU A 267 -10.72 4.55 -10.75
C LEU A 267 -9.53 5.39 -10.33
N THR A 268 -8.36 5.04 -10.85
CA THR A 268 -7.07 5.73 -10.65
C THR A 268 -6.42 6.16 -11.96
N GLN A 269 -6.86 5.58 -13.09
CA GLN A 269 -6.29 5.84 -14.40
C GLN A 269 -7.36 5.78 -15.49
N LEU A 270 -7.27 6.70 -16.45
CA LEU A 270 -7.95 6.64 -17.75
C LEU A 270 -6.90 6.59 -18.86
N THR A 271 -7.03 5.64 -19.79
CA THR A 271 -6.16 5.49 -20.94
C THR A 271 -6.95 5.71 -22.22
N PHE A 272 -6.50 6.65 -23.05
CA PHE A 272 -7.16 7.03 -24.29
C PHE A 272 -6.55 6.32 -25.48
N SER A 273 -7.40 5.83 -26.38
CA SER A 273 -7.00 5.41 -27.73
C SER A 273 -7.25 6.57 -28.68
N ILE A 274 -6.20 7.21 -29.18
CA ILE A 274 -6.27 8.40 -30.04
C ILE A 274 -5.56 8.08 -31.36
N ASN A 275 -6.23 8.32 -32.49
CA ASN A 275 -5.69 7.98 -33.81
C ASN A 275 -4.72 9.04 -34.35
N ASP A 276 -4.86 10.28 -33.89
CA ASP A 276 -3.99 11.38 -34.27
C ASP A 276 -2.53 11.16 -33.84
N LYS A 277 -1.63 11.74 -34.62
CA LYS A 277 -0.19 11.75 -34.34
C LYS A 277 0.32 13.19 -34.29
N ASN A 278 1.44 13.38 -33.63
CA ASN A 278 2.12 14.67 -33.49
C ASN A 278 1.29 15.72 -32.76
N PHE A 279 0.76 15.37 -31.60
CA PHE A 279 0.04 16.30 -30.73
C PHE A 279 0.63 16.34 -29.32
N SER A 280 0.36 17.44 -28.64
CA SER A 280 0.52 17.62 -27.21
C SER A 280 -0.59 18.57 -26.76
N ARG A 281 -1.46 18.12 -25.85
CA ARG A 281 -2.66 18.84 -25.41
C ARG A 281 -2.76 18.80 -23.89
N ALA A 282 -3.02 19.96 -23.30
CA ALA A 282 -3.38 20.05 -21.89
C ALA A 282 -4.77 19.44 -21.68
N VAL A 283 -4.92 18.64 -20.64
CA VAL A 283 -6.15 17.93 -20.31
C VAL A 283 -6.48 18.12 -18.84
N ARG A 284 -7.75 18.42 -18.55
CA ARG A 284 -8.29 18.49 -17.19
C ARG A 284 -9.32 17.39 -17.01
N LEU A 285 -9.23 16.69 -15.88
CA LEU A 285 -10.23 15.72 -15.45
C LEU A 285 -11.07 16.34 -14.35
N GLU A 286 -12.37 16.41 -14.56
CA GLU A 286 -13.35 16.90 -13.60
C GLU A 286 -14.41 15.85 -13.30
N VAL A 287 -15.01 15.93 -12.11
CA VAL A 287 -16.16 15.14 -11.70
C VAL A 287 -17.21 16.05 -11.07
N ASN A 288 -18.43 15.57 -10.89
CA ASN A 288 -19.42 16.32 -10.13
C ASN A 288 -19.00 16.48 -8.67
N ASP A 289 -19.35 17.60 -8.04
CA ASP A 289 -19.20 17.78 -6.60
C ASP A 289 -20.24 16.94 -5.84
N SER A 290 -20.10 16.89 -4.51
CA SER A 290 -21.00 16.10 -3.65
C SER A 290 -22.47 16.55 -3.69
N THR A 291 -22.75 17.72 -4.26
CA THR A 291 -24.11 18.24 -4.42
C THR A 291 -24.68 18.01 -5.82
N GLY A 292 -23.84 17.56 -6.77
CA GLY A 292 -24.17 17.44 -8.19
C GLY A 292 -24.33 18.79 -8.92
N ALA A 293 -24.11 19.92 -8.24
CA ALA A 293 -24.43 21.25 -8.76
C ALA A 293 -23.24 21.91 -9.48
N ARG A 294 -22.01 21.49 -9.19
CA ARG A 294 -20.80 22.03 -9.80
C ARG A 294 -19.83 20.91 -10.15
N ARG A 295 -18.91 21.20 -11.07
CA ARG A 295 -17.78 20.34 -11.36
C ARG A 295 -16.59 20.70 -10.48
N ARG A 296 -15.87 19.67 -10.03
CA ARG A 296 -14.65 19.76 -9.25
C ARG A 296 -13.51 19.14 -10.04
N LEU A 297 -12.40 19.88 -10.13
CA LEU A 297 -11.15 19.39 -10.69
C LEU A 297 -10.59 18.21 -9.87
N VAL A 298 -10.22 17.13 -10.55
CA VAL A 298 -9.55 15.96 -9.98
C VAL A 298 -8.05 16.02 -10.27
N THR A 299 -7.68 16.26 -11.53
CA THR A 299 -6.28 16.36 -11.96
C THR A 299 -6.14 17.17 -13.26
N GLU A 300 -4.94 17.66 -13.51
CA GLU A 300 -4.53 18.28 -14.77
C GLU A 300 -3.26 17.60 -15.27
N THR A 301 -3.20 17.30 -16.56
CA THR A 301 -2.06 16.63 -17.19
C THR A 301 -1.93 17.04 -18.66
N THR A 302 -1.04 16.37 -19.38
CA THR A 302 -0.86 16.52 -20.82
C THR A 302 -0.94 15.15 -21.46
N LEU A 303 -1.74 15.05 -22.52
CA LEU A 303 -1.71 13.93 -23.45
C LEU A 303 -0.82 14.29 -24.64
N SER A 304 0.08 13.39 -25.01
CA SER A 304 1.04 13.61 -26.09
C SER A 304 1.30 12.33 -26.86
N SER A 305 1.43 12.47 -28.17
CA SER A 305 1.91 11.40 -29.05
C SER A 305 2.67 12.04 -30.19
N PHE A 306 3.99 11.86 -30.24
CA PHE A 306 4.82 12.37 -31.32
C PHE A 306 6.13 11.61 -31.47
N SER A 307 6.66 11.62 -32.69
CA SER A 307 7.92 10.96 -33.04
C SER A 307 8.72 11.89 -33.96
N VAL A 308 9.75 12.54 -33.42
CA VAL A 308 10.59 13.51 -34.15
C VAL A 308 12.06 13.15 -33.98
N GLY A 309 12.70 12.66 -35.06
CA GLY A 309 14.09 12.24 -35.04
C GLY A 309 14.30 11.05 -34.09
N SER A 310 15.10 11.25 -33.04
CA SER A 310 15.32 10.27 -31.97
C SER A 310 14.39 10.45 -30.76
N ILE A 311 13.49 11.45 -30.78
CA ILE A 311 12.54 11.71 -29.70
C ILE A 311 11.25 10.96 -30.02
N HIS A 312 10.87 10.05 -29.13
CA HIS A 312 9.62 9.32 -29.19
C HIS A 312 8.90 9.52 -27.86
N GLU A 313 7.66 10.01 -27.90
CA GLU A 313 6.82 10.19 -26.71
C GLU A 313 5.41 9.68 -27.00
N GLU A 314 4.90 8.84 -26.10
CA GLU A 314 3.53 8.34 -26.10
C GLU A 314 3.03 8.36 -24.66
N LYS A 315 2.21 9.37 -24.35
CA LYS A 315 1.59 9.58 -23.04
C LYS A 315 0.09 9.77 -23.25
N LEU A 316 -0.62 8.65 -23.25
CA LEU A 316 -2.06 8.59 -23.46
C LEU A 316 -2.85 8.29 -22.18
N GLU A 317 -2.19 8.43 -21.02
CA GLU A 317 -2.70 8.05 -19.71
C GLU A 317 -2.90 9.28 -18.80
N ILE A 318 -4.07 9.34 -18.15
CA ILE A 318 -4.40 10.32 -17.12
C ILE A 318 -4.44 9.58 -15.79
N HIS A 319 -3.51 9.89 -14.89
CA HIS A 319 -3.46 9.33 -13.53
C HIS A 319 -4.04 10.31 -12.52
N PHE A 320 -4.81 9.80 -11.56
CA PHE A 320 -5.47 10.59 -10.51
C PHE A 320 -5.68 9.79 -9.23
N PRO A 321 -5.92 10.46 -8.08
CA PRO A 321 -6.27 9.76 -6.84
C PRO A 321 -7.54 8.91 -7.01
N ALA A 322 -7.62 7.77 -6.32
CA ALA A 322 -8.78 6.89 -6.35
C ALA A 322 -10.09 7.68 -6.15
N THR A 323 -10.89 7.73 -7.21
CA THR A 323 -12.11 8.55 -7.27
C THR A 323 -13.25 7.66 -7.71
N ARG A 324 -14.38 7.71 -6.99
CA ARG A 324 -15.58 6.89 -7.24
C ARG A 324 -16.75 7.78 -7.65
N GLU A 325 -16.97 7.93 -8.95
CA GLU A 325 -18.02 8.79 -9.52
C GLU A 325 -18.67 8.11 -10.72
N GLU A 326 -19.93 8.46 -11.00
CA GLU A 326 -20.65 7.90 -12.17
C GLU A 326 -20.22 8.57 -13.48
N ARG A 327 -19.78 9.83 -13.40
CA ARG A 327 -19.49 10.69 -14.54
C ARG A 327 -18.15 11.39 -14.37
N TYR A 328 -17.28 11.20 -15.36
CA TYR A 328 -16.00 11.88 -15.49
C TYR A 328 -16.05 12.78 -16.73
N PHE A 329 -15.62 14.03 -16.58
CA PHE A 329 -15.56 15.01 -17.65
C PHE A 329 -14.11 15.30 -17.98
N VAL A 330 -13.70 14.97 -19.20
CA VAL A 330 -12.33 15.17 -19.69
C VAL A 330 -12.33 16.33 -20.67
N ILE A 331 -11.67 17.42 -20.29
CA ILE A 331 -11.60 18.64 -21.08
C ILE A 331 -10.21 18.72 -21.71
N ILE A 332 -10.14 18.53 -23.02
CA ILE A 332 -8.93 18.63 -23.84
C ILE A 332 -8.86 20.04 -24.42
N SER A 333 -7.79 20.78 -24.13
CA SER A 333 -7.57 22.11 -24.68
C SER A 333 -7.04 22.00 -26.11
N ASN A 334 -7.84 22.36 -27.11
CA ASN A 334 -7.47 22.29 -28.53
C ASN A 334 -6.63 23.48 -28.97
N GLY A 335 -6.88 24.67 -28.41
CA GLY A 335 -6.34 25.93 -28.94
C GLY A 335 -6.75 26.11 -30.40
N ASP A 336 -5.81 26.52 -31.26
CA ASP A 336 -6.06 26.68 -32.69
C ASP A 336 -5.96 25.37 -33.50
N SER A 337 -5.73 24.24 -32.83
CA SER A 337 -5.67 22.93 -33.48
C SER A 337 -7.05 22.31 -33.63
N PRO A 338 -7.27 21.42 -34.63
CA PRO A 338 -8.50 20.65 -34.71
C PRO A 338 -8.67 19.74 -33.49
N PRO A 339 -9.94 19.38 -33.14
CA PRO A 339 -10.24 18.37 -32.13
C PRO A 339 -9.57 17.03 -32.43
N LEU A 340 -9.13 16.32 -31.38
CA LEU A 340 -8.57 14.97 -31.50
C LEU A 340 -9.66 13.92 -31.76
N GLU A 341 -9.35 12.92 -32.58
CA GLU A 341 -10.16 11.74 -32.86
C GLU A 341 -9.91 10.66 -31.79
N VAL A 342 -10.74 10.67 -30.75
CA VAL A 342 -10.71 9.66 -29.68
C VAL A 342 -11.50 8.43 -30.11
N ALA A 343 -10.79 7.33 -30.33
CA ALA A 343 -11.35 6.04 -30.75
C ALA A 343 -11.94 5.23 -29.57
N GLY A 344 -11.44 5.47 -28.35
CA GLY A 344 -11.91 4.76 -27.16
C GLY A 344 -11.22 5.18 -25.88
N VAL A 345 -11.74 4.66 -24.77
CA VAL A 345 -11.18 4.86 -23.43
C VAL A 345 -11.24 3.54 -22.66
N SER A 346 -10.20 3.27 -21.88
CA SER A 346 -10.20 2.22 -20.86
C SER A 346 -9.82 2.81 -19.51
N ALA A 347 -10.21 2.13 -18.43
CA ALA A 347 -9.94 2.59 -17.08
C ALA A 347 -9.31 1.49 -16.22
N LYS A 348 -8.45 1.91 -15.31
CA LYS A 348 -7.97 1.07 -14.22
C LYS A 348 -8.35 1.70 -12.89
N GLY A 349 -8.51 0.84 -11.90
CA GLY A 349 -8.80 1.24 -10.53
C GLY A 349 -8.23 0.26 -9.53
N ILE A 350 -8.21 0.68 -8.27
CA ILE A 350 -7.74 -0.15 -7.16
C ILE A 350 -8.73 -1.27 -6.83
N VAL A 351 -8.21 -2.44 -6.48
CA VAL A 351 -9.05 -3.54 -5.97
C VAL A 351 -9.17 -3.41 -4.46
N GLU A 352 -10.40 -3.40 -3.94
CA GLU A 352 -10.68 -3.39 -2.50
C GLU A 352 -11.40 -4.67 -2.06
N HIS A 353 -10.99 -5.20 -0.90
CA HIS A 353 -11.61 -6.36 -0.28
C HIS A 353 -12.17 -6.00 1.10
N VAL A 354 -13.27 -6.65 1.47
CA VAL A 354 -13.75 -6.73 2.86
C VAL A 354 -13.08 -7.92 3.53
N TYR A 355 -12.34 -7.67 4.59
CA TYR A 355 -11.69 -8.69 5.40
C TYR A 355 -12.46 -8.93 6.69
N ALA A 356 -12.64 -10.18 7.07
CA ALA A 356 -13.30 -10.57 8.32
C ALA A 356 -12.69 -11.85 8.89
N LEU A 357 -12.86 -12.06 10.20
CA LEU A 357 -12.57 -13.33 10.85
C LEU A 357 -13.82 -14.21 10.79
N VAL A 358 -13.64 -15.47 10.45
CA VAL A 358 -14.73 -16.46 10.35
C VAL A 358 -14.32 -17.78 11.01
N GLU A 359 -15.30 -18.44 11.61
CA GLU A 359 -15.16 -19.76 12.21
C GLU A 359 -15.76 -20.86 11.30
N PRO A 360 -15.34 -22.12 11.45
CA PRO A 360 -15.92 -23.23 10.69
C PRO A 360 -17.45 -23.32 10.87
N GLY A 361 -18.19 -23.26 9.76
CA GLY A 361 -19.66 -23.36 9.75
C GLY A 361 -20.40 -22.02 9.87
N ASP A 362 -19.68 -20.89 9.92
CA ASP A 362 -20.29 -19.57 9.79
C ASP A 362 -20.93 -19.38 8.41
N THR A 363 -21.97 -18.55 8.38
CA THR A 363 -22.54 -18.01 7.13
C THR A 363 -22.54 -16.51 7.23
N MET A 364 -22.24 -15.82 6.14
CA MET A 364 -22.14 -14.38 6.12
C MET A 364 -22.98 -13.77 5.01
N THR A 365 -23.53 -12.60 5.30
CA THR A 365 -24.31 -11.81 4.35
C THR A 365 -23.75 -10.39 4.31
N LEU A 366 -23.39 -9.91 3.13
CA LEU A 366 -23.00 -8.52 2.92
C LEU A 366 -24.24 -7.70 2.57
N THR A 367 -24.46 -6.59 3.29
CA THR A 367 -25.50 -5.62 2.97
C THR A 367 -24.91 -4.24 2.70
N TYR A 368 -25.53 -3.48 1.79
CA TYR A 368 -25.04 -2.18 1.33
C TYR A 368 -26.13 -1.39 0.58
N GLY A 369 -25.89 -0.11 0.33
CA GLY A 369 -26.84 0.78 -0.34
C GLY A 369 -27.70 1.60 0.61
N VAL A 370 -27.17 1.91 1.80
CA VAL A 370 -27.82 2.77 2.81
C VAL A 370 -26.97 4.03 3.03
N PRO A 371 -27.08 5.06 2.17
CA PRO A 371 -26.16 6.20 2.21
C PRO A 371 -26.13 6.96 3.54
N ASP A 372 -27.24 6.94 4.29
CA ASP A 372 -27.37 7.63 5.58
C ASP A 372 -26.91 6.78 6.78
N ALA A 373 -26.43 5.55 6.55
CA ALA A 373 -25.97 4.67 7.61
C ALA A 373 -24.73 5.24 8.30
N THR A 374 -24.71 5.26 9.64
CA THR A 374 -23.52 5.67 10.39
C THR A 374 -22.35 4.72 10.12
N ARG A 375 -21.12 5.24 10.01
CA ARG A 375 -19.93 4.38 9.86
C ARG A 375 -19.79 3.45 11.08
N PRO A 376 -19.63 2.13 10.88
CA PRO A 376 -19.46 1.22 12.01
C PRO A 376 -18.06 1.35 12.62
N ASN A 377 -17.96 1.08 13.92
CA ASN A 377 -16.71 1.13 14.67
C ASN A 377 -16.52 -0.18 15.46
N TYR A 378 -15.94 -1.18 14.80
CA TYR A 378 -15.72 -2.52 15.38
C TYR A 378 -14.33 -2.65 16.04
N ASP A 379 -14.21 -3.56 17.02
CA ASP A 379 -12.90 -3.99 17.51
C ASP A 379 -12.23 -4.96 16.53
N VAL A 380 -11.39 -4.41 15.66
CA VAL A 380 -10.71 -5.13 14.57
C VAL A 380 -9.24 -5.41 14.86
N LYS A 381 -8.79 -5.28 16.12
CA LYS A 381 -7.36 -5.45 16.47
C LYS A 381 -6.82 -6.83 16.12
N ALA A 382 -7.60 -7.88 16.36
CA ALA A 382 -7.23 -9.25 16.02
C ALA A 382 -7.06 -9.41 14.50
N LEU A 383 -8.01 -8.90 13.73
CA LEU A 383 -7.98 -8.91 12.27
C LEU A 383 -6.78 -8.14 11.70
N GLN A 384 -6.47 -6.95 12.25
CA GLN A 384 -5.31 -6.17 11.83
C GLN A 384 -3.98 -6.92 12.06
N ARG A 385 -3.85 -7.63 13.19
CA ARG A 385 -2.66 -8.45 13.47
C ARG A 385 -2.55 -9.65 12.54
N ALA A 386 -3.66 -10.33 12.26
CA ALA A 386 -3.69 -11.46 11.34
C ALA A 386 -3.24 -11.04 9.93
N LEU A 387 -3.76 -9.90 9.43
CA LEU A 387 -3.37 -9.34 8.13
C LEU A 387 -1.90 -8.91 8.05
N THR A 388 -1.31 -8.46 9.16
CA THR A 388 0.10 -8.03 9.20
C THR A 388 1.07 -9.22 9.27
N THR A 389 0.62 -10.35 9.81
CA THR A 389 1.43 -11.56 9.96
C THR A 389 1.41 -12.43 8.70
N GLU A 390 0.75 -11.97 7.62
CA GLU A 390 0.58 -12.70 6.35
C GLU A 390 0.09 -14.15 6.57
N GLN A 391 -0.83 -14.33 7.52
CA GLN A 391 -1.52 -15.63 7.69
C GLN A 391 -2.26 -16.01 6.41
N HIS A 392 -2.59 -17.29 6.28
CA HIS A 392 -3.36 -17.77 5.14
C HIS A 392 -4.70 -17.00 5.07
N ILE A 393 -4.93 -16.31 3.95
CA ILE A 393 -6.17 -15.57 3.69
C ILE A 393 -6.94 -16.37 2.66
N GLU A 394 -8.17 -16.75 3.03
CA GLU A 394 -9.08 -17.46 2.16
C GLU A 394 -9.92 -16.46 1.35
N VAL A 395 -10.03 -16.65 0.04
CA VAL A 395 -10.82 -15.74 -0.82
C VAL A 395 -12.24 -16.28 -0.93
N ALA A 396 -13.19 -15.52 -0.41
CA ALA A 396 -14.62 -15.78 -0.55
C ALA A 396 -15.17 -15.10 -1.81
N SER A 397 -16.38 -15.46 -2.21
CA SER A 397 -17.07 -14.81 -3.34
C SER A 397 -18.46 -14.29 -2.94
N LEU A 398 -18.98 -13.33 -3.69
CA LEU A 398 -20.30 -12.78 -3.46
C LEU A 398 -21.33 -13.44 -4.39
N GLY A 399 -22.44 -13.93 -3.83
CA GLY A 399 -23.61 -14.37 -4.59
C GLY A 399 -24.33 -13.22 -5.31
N PRO A 400 -25.45 -13.49 -6.00
CA PRO A 400 -26.20 -12.46 -6.69
C PRO A 400 -26.80 -11.43 -5.72
N ALA A 401 -26.88 -10.17 -6.17
CA ALA A 401 -27.53 -9.10 -5.42
C ALA A 401 -29.05 -9.28 -5.40
N THR A 402 -29.63 -9.27 -4.20
CA THR A 402 -31.08 -9.27 -3.99
C THR A 402 -31.46 -8.03 -3.19
N ARG A 403 -32.59 -7.40 -3.50
CA ARG A 403 -33.11 -6.29 -2.68
C ARG A 403 -33.95 -6.83 -1.53
N SER A 404 -33.72 -6.29 -0.34
CA SER A 404 -34.52 -6.56 0.86
C SER A 404 -34.92 -5.26 1.52
N GLU A 405 -36.07 -5.27 2.20
CA GLU A 405 -36.42 -4.22 3.15
C GLU A 405 -35.42 -4.26 4.30
N PHE A 406 -34.77 -3.12 4.57
CA PHE A 406 -33.89 -2.99 5.72
C PHE A 406 -34.65 -2.44 6.89
N HIS A 407 -34.65 -3.20 7.97
CA HIS A 407 -35.11 -2.73 9.26
C HIS A 407 -33.85 -2.36 10.04
N PRO A 408 -33.50 -1.06 10.18
CA PRO A 408 -32.40 -0.69 11.06
C PRO A 408 -32.66 -1.30 12.43
N ALA A 409 -31.65 -1.98 12.99
CA ALA A 409 -31.74 -2.46 14.36
C ALA A 409 -32.15 -1.26 15.25
N PRO A 410 -33.20 -1.39 16.08
CA PRO A 410 -33.67 -0.26 16.88
C PRO A 410 -32.50 0.25 17.70
N GLU A 411 -32.17 1.54 17.54
CA GLU A 411 -31.09 2.14 18.31
C GLU A 411 -31.36 1.88 19.80
N PRO A 412 -30.38 1.39 20.57
CA PRO A 412 -30.59 1.15 21.98
C PRO A 412 -30.97 2.48 22.63
N PHE A 413 -32.16 2.53 23.21
CA PHE A 413 -32.73 3.72 23.83
C PHE A 413 -31.70 4.45 24.70
N GLN A 414 -31.22 5.60 24.22
CA GLN A 414 -30.23 6.38 24.94
C GLN A 414 -30.94 7.36 25.87
N TRP A 415 -30.86 7.09 27.17
CA TRP A 415 -31.43 7.96 28.21
C TRP A 415 -30.98 9.43 28.09
N LYS A 416 -29.82 9.68 27.49
CA LYS A 416 -29.28 11.02 27.27
C LYS A 416 -30.15 11.88 26.35
N ASP A 417 -30.83 11.30 25.36
CA ASP A 417 -31.64 12.07 24.41
C ASP A 417 -32.93 12.58 25.04
N LEU A 418 -33.51 11.84 25.99
CA LEU A 418 -34.60 12.34 26.82
C LEU A 418 -34.18 13.52 27.69
N TRP A 419 -32.98 13.45 28.30
CA TRP A 419 -32.45 14.51 29.16
C TRP A 419 -31.89 15.71 28.38
N ASN A 420 -31.63 15.59 27.08
CA ASN A 420 -31.24 16.72 26.24
C ASN A 420 -32.44 17.39 25.54
N ASN A 421 -33.63 16.80 25.60
CA ASN A 421 -34.82 17.38 25.01
C ASN A 421 -35.37 18.52 25.90
N PRO A 422 -35.36 19.79 25.44
CA PRO A 422 -35.85 20.93 26.23
C PRO A 422 -37.33 20.79 26.61
N MET A 423 -38.10 20.04 25.83
CA MET A 423 -39.53 19.84 26.06
C MET A 423 -39.81 18.94 27.29
N ILE A 424 -38.84 18.12 27.71
CA ILE A 424 -38.95 17.24 28.89
C ILE A 424 -38.21 17.82 30.10
N THR A 425 -37.02 18.38 29.87
CA THR A 425 -36.18 18.92 30.96
C THR A 425 -36.79 20.13 31.64
N ILE A 426 -37.36 21.07 30.88
CA ILE A 426 -37.98 22.28 31.42
C ILE A 426 -39.11 21.96 32.41
N PRO A 427 -40.11 21.10 32.08
CA PRO A 427 -41.17 20.77 33.04
C PRO A 427 -40.66 19.99 34.26
N VAL A 428 -39.67 19.11 34.11
CA VAL A 428 -39.07 18.38 35.26
C VAL A 428 -38.34 19.33 36.21
N ILE A 429 -37.56 20.28 35.67
CA ILE A 429 -36.89 21.32 36.47
C ILE A 429 -37.93 22.21 37.16
N ALA A 430 -38.97 22.65 36.44
CA ALA A 430 -40.03 23.46 37.02
C ALA A 430 -40.76 22.74 38.18
N ALA A 431 -41.05 21.44 38.03
CA ALA A 431 -41.65 20.63 39.07
C ALA A 431 -40.74 20.47 40.29
N LEU A 432 -39.44 20.26 40.08
CA LEU A 432 -38.46 20.18 41.17
C LEU A 432 -38.35 21.51 41.92
N VAL A 433 -38.29 22.64 41.22
CA VAL A 433 -38.26 23.98 41.84
C VAL A 433 -39.53 24.24 42.64
N LEU A 434 -40.70 23.85 42.15
CA LEU A 434 -41.96 23.95 42.88
C LEU A 434 -41.98 23.09 44.14
N LEU A 435 -41.49 21.84 44.07
CA LEU A 435 -41.38 20.96 45.24
C LEU A 435 -40.39 21.51 46.28
N LEU A 436 -39.26 22.05 45.84
CA LEU A 436 -38.23 22.62 46.71
C LEU A 436 -38.75 23.89 47.39
N GLY A 437 -39.41 24.77 46.63
CA GLY A 437 -40.08 25.96 47.15
C GLY A 437 -41.19 25.61 48.14
N TRP A 438 -41.99 24.58 47.86
CA TRP A 438 -42.99 24.06 48.78
C TRP A 438 -42.37 23.52 50.07
N GLY A 439 -41.28 22.75 49.97
CA GLY A 439 -40.55 22.22 51.11
C GLY A 439 -40.00 23.32 52.02
N LEU A 440 -39.37 24.34 51.44
CA LEU A 440 -38.88 25.53 52.15
C LEU A 440 -40.01 26.32 52.81
N PHE A 441 -41.16 26.46 52.15
CA PHE A 441 -42.34 27.11 52.72
C PHE A 441 -42.92 26.34 53.92
N GLN A 442 -42.95 25.02 53.85
CA GLN A 442 -43.38 24.18 54.97
C GLN A 442 -42.38 24.22 56.14
N ALA A 443 -41.09 24.23 55.85
CA ALA A 443 -40.04 24.33 56.86
C ALA A 443 -40.08 25.67 57.61
N THR A 444 -40.23 26.79 56.88
CA THR A 444 -40.36 28.13 57.48
C THR A 444 -41.63 28.27 58.32
N LYS A 445 -42.77 27.73 57.88
CA LYS A 445 -43.99 27.66 58.71
C LYS A 445 -43.79 26.86 60.00
N ARG A 446 -43.03 25.76 59.96
CA ARG A 446 -42.72 24.97 61.16
C ARG A 446 -41.82 25.72 62.14
N VAL A 447 -40.84 26.48 61.64
CA VAL A 447 -39.95 27.30 62.49
C VAL A 447 -40.73 28.44 63.16
N GLN A 448 -41.61 29.14 62.43
CA GLN A 448 -42.46 30.19 63.00
C GLN A 448 -43.44 29.66 64.05
N ALA A 449 -43.95 28.44 63.88
CA ALA A 449 -44.80 27.78 64.87
C ALA A 449 -44.03 27.41 66.16
N LEU A 450 -42.72 27.19 66.08
CA LEU A 450 -41.85 26.94 67.23
C LEU A 450 -41.50 28.26 67.96
N GLU A 451 -41.22 29.35 67.24
CA GLU A 451 -41.02 30.68 67.83
C GLU A 451 -42.29 31.26 68.48
N ALA A 452 -43.47 30.96 67.92
CA ALA A 452 -44.75 31.34 68.54
C ALA A 452 -45.08 30.52 69.81
N GLY A 453 -44.53 29.31 69.93
CA GLY A 453 -44.65 28.49 71.14
C GLY A 453 -43.79 28.99 72.31
N GLU A 454 -42.63 29.59 72.02
CA GLU A 454 -41.70 30.09 73.05
C GLU A 454 -42.16 31.41 73.70
N ASN A 455 -42.95 32.23 72.98
CA ASN A 455 -43.59 33.43 73.55
C ASN A 455 -44.95 33.17 74.24
N GLY A 456 -45.48 31.94 74.17
CA GLY A 456 -46.75 31.55 74.80
C GLY A 456 -46.63 31.04 76.24
N ASP A 457 -45.43 30.75 76.73
CA ASP A 457 -45.18 30.11 78.04
C ASP A 457 -44.80 31.10 79.17
N LYS A 458 -45.15 32.38 79.00
CA LYS A 458 -44.99 33.42 80.05
C LYS A 458 -46.27 34.22 80.27
N SER A 459 -47.41 33.55 80.48
CA SER A 459 -48.64 34.20 80.97
C SER A 459 -49.73 33.19 81.35
N SER A 460 -49.64 32.56 82.52
CA SER A 460 -50.78 32.40 83.46
C SER A 460 -50.44 31.43 84.59
N GLY A 461 -49.86 31.96 85.66
CA GLY A 461 -50.18 31.51 87.01
C GLY A 461 -51.33 32.37 87.55
N SER A 462 -52.17 31.77 88.40
CA SER A 462 -52.99 32.41 89.47
C SER A 462 -54.52 32.26 89.38
N SER A 463 -55.06 31.83 90.54
CA SER A 463 -56.44 31.77 91.06
C SER A 463 -57.35 30.66 90.51
N ALA A 464 -57.87 29.69 91.28
CA ALA A 464 -58.48 29.65 92.62
C ALA A 464 -59.85 30.34 92.71
N SER A 465 -60.91 29.55 92.97
CA SER A 465 -62.12 29.90 93.75
C SER A 465 -63.10 28.70 93.86
N PRO A 466 -64.17 28.71 94.69
CA PRO A 466 -64.19 28.04 95.99
C PRO A 466 -65.37 27.05 96.19
N ASN A 467 -65.39 26.44 97.39
CA ASN A 467 -66.39 25.53 98.00
C ASN A 467 -66.39 24.06 97.58
#